data_AF-A0A1G5CG73-F1
#
_entry.id   AF-A0A1G5CG73-F1
#
_cell.length_a   1.000
_cell.length_b   1.000
_cell.length_c   1.000
_cell.angle_alpha   90.00
_cell.angle_beta   90.00
_cell.angle_gamma   90.00
#
_symmetry.space_group_name_H-M   'P 1'
#
loop_
_entity.id
_entity.type
_entity.pdbx_description
1 polymer ?
#
loop_
_entity_poly.entity_id
_entity_poly.type
_entity_poly.pdbx_seq_one_letter_code
_entity_poly.pdbx_strand_id
1 'polypeptide(L)'
;MFETIKKARRLAAIALERADDYLELIRISVEIQGQSLKKRIISFVIVMLFAALSLIFLGLAIIITCWDTPYRAAAAWGVMACYALIAFVAYMGSQDKTRPASTFDTLRDEIRQDVKLMKDVV
;
A
#
# COMPACT_ATOMS: atom_id res chain seq x y z
N MET A 1 49.05 2.58 1.54
CA MET A 1 47.82 3.25 1.04
C MET A 1 47.39 2.81 -0.37
N PHE A 2 48.29 2.42 -1.29
CA PHE A 2 47.88 1.91 -2.61
C PHE A 2 47.26 0.50 -2.61
N GLU A 3 47.66 -0.36 -1.67
CA GLU A 3 47.16 -1.74 -1.53
C GLU A 3 45.67 -1.80 -1.13
N THR A 4 45.20 -0.87 -0.30
CA THR A 4 43.80 -0.79 0.13
C THR A 4 42.87 -0.40 -1.03
N ILE A 5 43.33 0.45 -1.95
CA ILE A 5 42.57 0.85 -3.14
C ILE A 5 42.45 -0.32 -4.13
N LYS A 6 43.52 -1.11 -4.31
CA LYS A 6 43.48 -2.32 -5.15
C LYS A 6 42.56 -3.41 -4.57
N LYS A 7 42.59 -3.62 -3.24
CA LYS A 7 41.67 -4.55 -2.57
C LYS A 7 40.22 -4.08 -2.65
N ALA A 8 39.96 -2.79 -2.44
CA ALA A 8 38.62 -2.21 -2.57
C ALA A 8 38.06 -2.38 -3.99
N ARG A 9 38.89 -2.21 -5.03
CA ARG A 9 38.48 -2.41 -6.43
C ARG A 9 38.17 -3.88 -6.74
N ARG A 10 38.91 -4.85 -6.17
CA ARG A 10 38.59 -6.28 -6.32
C ARG A 10 37.31 -6.67 -5.61
N LEU A 11 37.09 -6.17 -4.39
CA LEU A 11 35.85 -6.41 -3.65
C LEU A 11 34.64 -5.76 -4.34
N ALA A 12 34.81 -4.58 -4.91
CA ALA A 12 33.78 -3.91 -5.71
C ALA A 12 33.43 -4.72 -6.96
N ALA A 13 34.41 -5.31 -7.65
CA ALA A 13 34.16 -6.15 -8.82
C ALA A 13 33.36 -7.42 -8.47
N ILE A 14 33.74 -8.09 -7.37
CA ILE A 14 33.03 -9.29 -6.87
C ILE A 14 31.61 -8.95 -6.40
N ALA A 15 31.44 -7.78 -5.75
CA ALA A 15 30.13 -7.30 -5.33
C ALA A 15 29.24 -6.93 -6.52
N LEU A 16 29.81 -6.36 -7.58
CA LEU A 16 29.09 -6.03 -8.81
C LEU A 16 28.59 -7.29 -9.54
N GLU A 17 29.44 -8.32 -9.61
CA GLU A 17 29.13 -9.61 -10.23
C GLU A 17 27.99 -10.31 -9.48
N ARG A 18 28.00 -10.26 -8.14
CA ARG A 18 26.89 -10.78 -7.33
C ARG A 18 25.62 -9.93 -7.44
N ALA A 19 25.75 -8.61 -7.60
CA ALA A 19 24.60 -7.71 -7.70
C ALA A 19 23.77 -8.00 -8.96
N ASP A 20 24.41 -8.45 -10.04
CA ASP A 20 23.75 -8.84 -11.29
C ASP A 20 22.88 -10.10 -11.07
N ASP A 21 23.41 -11.13 -10.38
CA ASP A 21 22.65 -12.33 -9.99
C ASP A 21 21.43 -11.97 -9.11
N TYR A 22 21.60 -11.05 -8.15
CA TYR A 22 20.49 -10.60 -7.30
C TYR A 22 19.45 -9.77 -8.07
N LEU A 23 19.87 -8.96 -9.05
CA LEU A 23 18.97 -8.22 -9.92
C LEU A 23 18.13 -9.15 -10.80
N GLU A 24 18.72 -10.24 -11.28
CA GLU A 24 18.01 -11.26 -12.06
C GLU A 24 16.94 -11.97 -11.21
N LEU A 25 17.27 -12.33 -9.97
CA LEU A 25 16.33 -12.88 -8.99
C LEU A 25 15.20 -11.91 -8.62
N ILE A 26 15.50 -10.62 -8.45
CA ILE A 26 14.49 -9.58 -8.21
C ILE A 26 13.57 -9.45 -9.41
N ARG A 27 14.11 -9.46 -10.63
CA ARG A 27 13.33 -9.36 -11.87
C ARG A 27 12.35 -10.51 -12.01
N ILE A 28 12.80 -11.75 -11.79
CA ILE A 28 11.95 -12.95 -11.80
C ILE A 28 10.88 -12.86 -10.71
N SER A 29 11.25 -12.42 -9.51
CA SER A 29 10.31 -12.28 -8.38
C SER A 29 9.24 -11.21 -8.65
N VAL A 30 9.62 -10.09 -9.27
CA VAL A 30 8.72 -9.01 -9.70
C VAL A 30 7.79 -9.47 -10.82
N GLU A 31 8.26 -10.32 -11.72
CA GLU A 31 7.45 -10.85 -12.81
C GLU A 31 6.35 -11.81 -12.30
N ILE A 32 6.71 -12.67 -11.34
CA ILE A 32 5.78 -13.61 -10.70
C ILE A 32 4.78 -12.86 -9.78
N GLN A 33 5.25 -11.94 -8.93
CA GLN A 33 4.36 -11.22 -8.01
C GLN A 33 3.57 -10.11 -8.72
N GLY A 34 4.14 -9.48 -9.74
CA GLY A 34 3.54 -8.36 -10.46
C GLY A 34 2.23 -8.72 -11.15
N GLN A 35 2.09 -9.94 -11.66
CA GLN A 35 0.83 -10.40 -12.28
C GLN A 35 -0.32 -10.46 -11.27
N SER A 36 -0.06 -10.97 -10.07
CA SER A 36 -1.05 -11.05 -9.00
C SER A 36 -1.41 -9.66 -8.43
N LEU A 37 -0.41 -8.79 -8.29
CA LEU A 37 -0.59 -7.41 -7.83
C LEU A 37 -1.37 -6.58 -8.85
N LYS A 38 -1.07 -6.70 -10.15
CA LYS A 38 -1.81 -6.03 -11.23
C LYS A 38 -3.28 -6.41 -11.20
N LYS A 39 -3.61 -7.71 -11.15
CA LYS A 39 -5.01 -8.17 -11.06
C LYS A 39 -5.71 -7.65 -9.81
N ARG A 40 -5.01 -7.63 -8.66
CA ARG A 40 -5.56 -7.14 -7.40
C ARG A 40 -5.82 -5.63 -7.42
N ILE A 41 -4.91 -4.84 -7.99
CA ILE A 41 -5.08 -3.38 -8.15
C ILE A 41 -6.25 -3.09 -9.09
N ILE A 42 -6.31 -3.75 -10.25
CA ILE A 42 -7.40 -3.56 -11.21
C ILE A 42 -8.75 -3.92 -10.56
N SER A 43 -8.82 -5.06 -9.87
CA SER A 43 -10.02 -5.47 -9.14
C SER A 43 -10.41 -4.45 -8.07
N PHE A 44 -9.45 -3.94 -7.29
CA PHE A 44 -9.71 -2.93 -6.27
C PHE A 44 -10.24 -1.62 -6.87
N VAL A 45 -9.66 -1.16 -7.98
CA VAL A 45 -10.11 0.05 -8.69
C VAL A 45 -11.54 -0.14 -9.22
N ILE A 46 -11.84 -1.29 -9.82
CA ILE A 46 -13.18 -1.59 -10.33
C ILE A 46 -14.21 -1.60 -9.18
N VAL A 47 -13.91 -2.30 -8.08
CA VAL A 47 -14.79 -2.36 -6.90
C VAL A 47 -15.00 -0.97 -6.32
N MET A 48 -13.93 -0.17 -6.17
CA MET A 48 -14.01 1.18 -5.63
C MET A 48 -14.86 2.10 -6.52
N LEU A 49 -14.69 2.00 -7.85
CA LEU A 49 -15.47 2.79 -8.81
C LEU A 49 -16.96 2.42 -8.74
N PHE A 50 -17.29 1.13 -8.80
CA PHE A 50 -18.68 0.67 -8.74
C PHE A 50 -19.33 0.97 -7.38
N ALA A 51 -18.58 0.86 -6.28
CA ALA A 51 -19.08 1.22 -4.95
C ALA A 51 -19.40 2.72 -4.86
N ALA A 52 -18.53 3.60 -5.36
CA ALA A 52 -18.77 5.04 -5.39
C ALA A 52 -19.99 5.38 -6.26
N LEU A 53 -20.10 4.75 -7.42
CA LEU A 53 -21.24 4.93 -8.32
C LEU A 53 -22.55 4.48 -7.67
N SER A 54 -22.55 3.30 -7.04
CA SER A 54 -23.70 2.76 -6.32
C SER A 54 -24.15 3.68 -5.18
N LEU A 55 -23.21 4.25 -4.42
CA LEU A 55 -23.52 5.27 -3.41
C LEU A 55 -24.27 6.44 -4.04
N ILE A 56 -23.71 7.06 -5.09
CA ILE A 56 -24.32 8.22 -5.75
C ILE A 56 -25.76 7.90 -6.20
N PHE A 57 -25.97 6.77 -6.87
CA PHE A 57 -27.29 6.33 -7.29
C PHE A 57 -28.24 6.08 -6.11
N LEU A 58 -27.75 5.54 -4.99
CA LEU A 58 -28.56 5.35 -3.78
C LEU A 58 -29.04 6.68 -3.21
N GLY A 59 -28.17 7.69 -3.11
CA GLY A 59 -28.57 9.03 -2.68
C GLY A 59 -29.59 9.68 -3.61
N LEU A 60 -29.37 9.56 -4.93
CA LEU A 60 -30.33 10.02 -5.94
C LEU A 60 -31.68 9.32 -5.81
N ALA A 61 -31.70 8.00 -5.62
CA ALA A 61 -32.92 7.22 -5.46
C ALA A 61 -33.71 7.68 -4.22
N ILE A 62 -33.03 7.93 -3.10
CA ILE A 62 -33.66 8.44 -1.87
C ILE A 62 -34.26 9.83 -2.11
N ILE A 63 -33.51 10.73 -2.76
CA ILE A 63 -33.97 12.10 -3.04
C ILE A 63 -35.17 12.09 -4.01
N ILE A 64 -35.12 11.28 -5.06
CA ILE A 64 -36.21 11.15 -6.04
C ILE A 64 -37.46 10.56 -5.37
N THR A 65 -37.30 9.52 -4.54
CA THR A 65 -38.42 8.87 -3.84
C THR A 65 -39.11 9.84 -2.88
N CYS A 66 -38.36 10.72 -2.21
CA CYS A 66 -38.89 11.73 -1.30
C CYS A 66 -39.14 13.10 -1.95
N TRP A 67 -39.12 13.17 -3.30
CA TRP A 67 -39.21 14.45 -4.00
C TRP A 67 -40.59 15.11 -3.89
N ASP A 68 -41.65 14.29 -3.92
CA ASP A 68 -43.04 14.75 -3.91
C ASP A 68 -43.65 14.85 -2.50
N THR A 69 -42.82 14.65 -1.46
CA THR A 69 -43.22 14.73 -0.05
C THR A 69 -42.62 15.96 0.63
N PRO A 70 -43.26 16.52 1.68
CA PRO A 70 -42.73 17.65 2.43
C PRO A 70 -41.41 17.33 3.15
N TYR A 71 -41.04 16.04 3.22
CA TYR A 71 -39.81 15.54 3.82
C TYR A 71 -38.57 15.63 2.92
N ARG A 72 -38.66 16.29 1.74
CA ARG A 72 -37.53 16.41 0.79
C ARG A 72 -36.24 16.92 1.45
N ALA A 73 -36.34 17.93 2.31
CA ALA A 73 -35.20 18.47 3.03
C ALA A 73 -34.62 17.46 4.04
N ALA A 74 -35.47 16.75 4.76
CA ALA A 74 -35.06 15.72 5.71
C ALA A 74 -34.36 14.54 5.00
N ALA A 75 -34.84 14.14 3.82
CA ALA A 75 -34.21 13.12 3.00
C ALA A 75 -32.81 13.54 2.52
N ALA A 76 -32.64 14.79 2.07
CA ALA A 76 -31.35 15.33 1.66
C ALA A 76 -30.34 15.36 2.82
N TRP A 77 -30.75 15.83 4.00
CA TRP A 77 -29.92 15.79 5.21
C TRP A 77 -29.61 14.37 5.67
N GLY A 78 -30.54 13.43 5.51
CA GLY A 78 -30.32 12.01 5.80
C GLY A 78 -29.25 11.40 4.90
N VAL A 79 -29.29 11.66 3.59
CA VAL A 79 -28.25 11.22 2.64
C VAL A 79 -26.89 11.82 3.01
N MET A 80 -26.85 13.12 3.34
CA MET A 80 -25.63 13.78 3.81
C MET A 80 -25.07 13.13 5.08
N ALA A 81 -25.92 12.88 6.08
CA ALA A 81 -25.52 12.24 7.34
C ALA A 81 -24.99 10.82 7.11
N CYS A 82 -25.66 10.03 6.26
CA CYS A 82 -25.20 8.69 5.88
C CYS A 82 -23.82 8.72 5.22
N TYR A 83 -23.59 9.63 4.27
CA TYR A 83 -22.28 9.75 3.62
C TYR A 83 -21.20 10.27 4.56
N ALA A 84 -21.53 11.22 5.45
CA ALA A 84 -20.62 11.67 6.49
C ALA A 84 -20.22 10.52 7.42
N LEU A 85 -21.16 9.65 7.78
CA LEU A 85 -20.90 8.48 8.62
C LEU A 85 -20.01 7.45 7.91
N ILE A 86 -20.29 7.16 6.63
CA ILE A 86 -19.44 6.26 5.82
C ILE A 86 -18.02 6.84 5.68
N ALA A 87 -17.90 8.13 5.41
CA ALA A 87 -16.60 8.82 5.32
C ALA A 87 -15.86 8.79 6.66
N PHE A 88 -16.56 8.96 7.78
CA PHE A 88 -15.99 8.89 9.11
C PHE A 88 -15.46 7.48 9.43
N VAL A 89 -16.25 6.43 9.15
CA VAL A 89 -15.81 5.04 9.31
C VAL A 89 -14.61 4.73 8.42
N ALA A 90 -14.62 5.19 7.17
CA ALA A 90 -13.48 5.02 6.26
C ALA A 90 -12.22 5.76 6.75
N TYR A 91 -12.39 6.96 7.32
CA TYR A 91 -11.31 7.74 7.91
C TYR A 91 -10.72 7.04 9.14
N MET A 92 -11.56 6.55 10.05
CA MET A 92 -11.11 5.76 11.21
C MET A 92 -10.39 4.48 10.79
N GLY A 93 -10.96 3.72 9.86
CA GLY A 93 -10.33 2.49 9.35
C GLY A 93 -9.02 2.74 8.58
N SER A 94 -8.84 3.93 8.03
CA SER A 94 -7.57 4.33 7.40
C SER A 94 -6.50 4.69 8.43
N GLN A 95 -6.87 5.22 9.60
CA GLN A 95 -5.93 5.51 10.68
C GLN A 95 -5.30 4.23 11.28
N ASP A 96 -6.04 3.13 11.35
CA ASP A 96 -5.47 1.85 11.80
C ASP A 96 -4.50 1.25 10.76
N LYS A 97 -4.69 1.59 9.48
CA LYS A 97 -3.94 0.97 8.36
C LYS A 97 -2.70 1.76 7.94
N THR A 98 -2.53 2.99 8.43
CA THR A 98 -1.28 3.78 8.29
C THR A 98 -0.17 3.31 9.23
N ARG A 99 -0.42 2.31 10.09
CA ARG A 99 0.62 1.52 10.73
C ARG A 99 0.80 0.24 9.92
N PRO A 100 1.60 0.24 8.84
CA PRO A 100 1.94 -1.00 8.15
C PRO A 100 2.64 -1.88 9.17
N ALA A 101 1.96 -2.93 9.63
CA ALA A 101 2.58 -3.98 10.39
C ALA A 101 3.67 -4.61 9.50
N SER A 102 4.91 -4.20 9.75
CA SER A 102 6.01 -5.12 10.01
C SER A 102 6.39 -6.08 8.89
N THR A 103 6.74 -5.54 7.73
CA THR A 103 7.76 -6.20 6.88
C THR A 103 9.04 -5.38 6.90
N PHE A 104 8.93 -4.06 6.73
CA PHE A 104 10.06 -3.14 6.85
C PHE A 104 10.61 -3.03 8.26
N ASP A 105 9.76 -3.01 9.30
CA ASP A 105 10.24 -2.96 10.68
C ASP A 105 10.95 -4.26 11.09
N THR A 106 10.41 -5.42 10.69
CA THR A 106 11.06 -6.73 10.88
C THR A 106 12.41 -6.79 10.16
N LEU A 107 12.49 -6.37 8.89
CA LEU A 107 13.73 -6.31 8.12
C LEU A 107 14.75 -5.34 8.77
N ARG A 108 14.28 -4.22 9.30
CA ARG A 108 15.14 -3.23 9.96
C ARG A 108 15.70 -3.76 11.28
N ASP A 109 14.90 -4.48 12.05
CA ASP A 109 15.33 -5.12 13.29
C ASP A 109 16.32 -6.25 13.02
N GLU A 110 16.11 -7.08 11.99
CA GLU A 110 17.09 -8.10 11.59
C GLU A 110 18.41 -7.48 11.11
N ILE A 111 18.37 -6.45 10.26
CA ILE A 111 19.59 -5.75 9.81
C ILE A 111 20.34 -5.15 11.01
N ARG A 112 19.61 -4.59 11.98
CA ARG A 112 20.21 -4.01 13.18
C ARG A 112 20.85 -5.06 14.07
N GLN A 113 20.27 -6.26 14.12
CA GLN A 113 20.80 -7.40 14.85
C GLN A 113 22.05 -7.96 14.16
N ASP A 114 22.06 -8.08 12.84
CA ASP A 114 23.22 -8.53 12.06
C ASP A 114 24.40 -7.57 12.18
N VAL A 115 24.16 -6.25 12.12
CA VAL A 115 25.21 -5.25 12.34
C VAL A 115 25.80 -5.34 13.75
N LYS A 116 24.98 -5.69 14.75
CA LYS A 116 25.44 -5.85 16.14
C LYS A 116 26.32 -7.10 16.28
N LEU A 117 25.94 -8.21 15.65
CA LEU A 117 26.73 -9.44 15.62
C LEU A 117 28.06 -9.24 14.91
N MET A 118 28.09 -8.50 13.79
CA MET A 118 29.35 -8.17 13.10
C MET A 118 30.29 -7.30 13.96
N LYS A 119 29.74 -6.46 14.83
CA LYS A 119 30.51 -5.56 15.69
C LYS A 119 31.08 -6.25 16.93
N ASP A 120 30.47 -7.34 17.39
CA ASP A 120 30.99 -8.16 18.50
C ASP A 120 32.07 -9.16 18.04
N VAL A 121 32.19 -9.41 16.73
CA VAL A 121 33.18 -10.34 16.14
C VAL A 121 34.49 -9.63 15.75
N VAL A 122 34.53 -8.29 15.74
CA VAL A 122 35.72 -7.45 15.46
C VAL A 122 36.26 -6.83 16.74
#